data_AF-A0A847F432-F1
#
_entry.id   AF-A0A847F432-F1
#
_cell.length_a   1.000
_cell.length_b   1.000
_cell.length_c   1.000
_cell.angle_alpha   90.00
_cell.angle_beta   90.00
_cell.angle_gamma   90.00
#
_symmetry.space_group_name_H-M   'P 1'
#
loop_
_entity.id
_entity.type
_entity.pdbx_description
1 polymer ?
#
loop_
_entity_poly.entity_id
_entity_poly.type
_entity_poly.pdbx_seq_one_letter_code
_entity_poly.pdbx_strand_id
1 'polypeptide(L)'
;MGEWPPRLERSSARQLIDYLRHPYALFWEGYKRHGPVFRVKLAGQPEWVVVGEPALIRAIFRESADTLYGDSDALKAFLGEHAILFQNGERHRRARRVL
;
A
#
# COMPACT_ATOMS: atom_id res chain seq x y z
N MET A 1 22.23 6.90 7.23
CA MET A 1 20.97 7.50 6.73
C MET A 1 20.63 6.77 5.44
N GLY A 2 19.59 5.93 5.45
CA GLY A 2 19.18 5.21 4.23
C GLY A 2 18.64 6.20 3.21
N GLU A 3 19.10 6.09 1.96
CA GLU A 3 18.60 6.91 0.86
C GLU A 3 17.12 6.57 0.64
N TRP A 4 16.27 7.60 0.61
CA TRP A 4 14.85 7.42 0.36
C TRP A 4 14.63 7.08 -1.12
N PRO A 5 13.68 6.20 -1.47
CA PRO A 5 13.37 5.92 -2.86
C PRO A 5 13.02 7.21 -3.64
N PRO A 6 13.18 7.24 -4.96
CA PRO A 6 12.76 8.39 -5.76
C PRO A 6 11.26 8.66 -5.58
N ARG A 7 10.87 9.94 -5.64
CA ARG A 7 9.47 10.37 -5.56
C ARG A 7 9.01 10.83 -6.92
N LEU A 8 7.76 10.50 -7.27
CA LEU A 8 7.15 11.01 -8.49
C LEU A 8 7.06 12.55 -8.46
N GLU A 9 7.67 13.20 -9.45
CA GLU A 9 7.81 14.66 -9.55
C GLU A 9 6.49 15.33 -9.98
N ARG A 10 5.52 15.38 -9.07
CA ARG A 10 4.23 16.09 -9.23
C ARG A 10 3.73 16.63 -7.89
N SER A 11 2.91 17.68 -7.94
CA SER A 11 2.19 18.16 -6.75
C SER A 11 1.26 17.07 -6.21
N SER A 12 1.07 17.05 -4.89
CA SER A 12 0.26 16.01 -4.23
C SER A 12 -1.22 16.05 -4.64
N ALA A 13 -1.75 17.23 -4.94
CA ALA A 13 -3.10 17.40 -5.45
C ALA A 13 -3.28 16.77 -6.84
N ARG A 14 -2.29 16.94 -7.74
CA ARG A 14 -2.33 16.29 -9.06
C ARG A 14 -2.24 14.77 -8.93
N GLN A 15 -1.35 14.27 -8.06
CA GLN A 15 -1.26 12.82 -7.80
C GLN A 15 -2.58 12.25 -7.27
N LEU A 16 -3.28 12.98 -6.38
CA LEU A 16 -4.61 12.58 -5.90
C LEU A 16 -5.66 12.54 -7.03
N ILE A 17 -5.74 13.58 -7.87
CA ILE A 17 -6.69 13.61 -9.00
C ILE A 17 -6.40 12.47 -9.99
N ASP A 18 -5.13 12.24 -10.31
CA ASP A 18 -4.70 11.16 -11.21
C ASP A 18 -5.10 9.79 -10.62
N TYR A 19 -4.88 9.57 -9.32
CA TYR A 19 -5.29 8.35 -8.61
C TYR A 19 -6.80 8.14 -8.62
N LEU A 20 -7.59 9.18 -8.36
CA LEU A 20 -9.06 9.08 -8.34
C LEU A 20 -9.66 8.80 -9.73
N ARG A 21 -9.05 9.31 -10.80
CA ARG A 21 -9.53 9.09 -12.18
C ARG A 21 -9.01 7.78 -12.79
N HIS A 22 -7.75 7.45 -12.53
CA HIS A 22 -7.04 6.35 -13.15
C HIS A 22 -6.10 5.68 -12.13
N PRO A 23 -6.64 4.90 -11.17
CA PRO A 23 -5.89 4.42 -10.02
C PRO A 23 -4.61 3.68 -10.38
N TYR A 24 -4.64 2.84 -11.42
CA TYR A 24 -3.47 2.08 -11.85
C TYR A 24 -2.46 2.89 -12.68
N ALA A 25 -2.90 3.93 -13.38
CA ALA A 25 -2.03 4.68 -14.28
C ALA A 25 -0.93 5.44 -13.52
N LEU A 26 -1.27 6.02 -12.36
CA LEU A 26 -0.31 6.71 -11.50
C LEU A 26 0.85 5.79 -11.09
N PHE A 27 0.53 4.57 -10.66
CA PHE A 27 1.54 3.60 -10.22
C PHE A 27 2.36 3.06 -11.39
N TRP A 28 1.72 2.80 -12.53
CA TRP A 28 2.42 2.34 -13.73
C TRP A 28 3.41 3.38 -14.27
N GLU A 29 3.04 4.67 -14.21
CA GLU A 29 3.94 5.75 -14.57
C GLU A 29 5.16 5.82 -13.63
N GLY A 30 4.92 5.75 -12.32
CA GLY A 30 6.00 5.71 -11.33
C GLY A 30 6.95 4.53 -11.56
N TYR A 31 6.39 3.35 -11.84
CA TYR A 31 7.16 2.15 -12.17
C TYR A 31 8.04 2.36 -13.41
N LYS A 32 7.49 2.92 -14.49
CA LYS A 32 8.25 3.18 -15.72
C LYS A 32 9.39 4.17 -15.53
N ARG A 33 9.23 5.18 -14.66
CA ARG A 33 10.25 6.22 -14.44
C ARG A 33 11.31 5.82 -13.43
N HIS A 34 10.92 5.12 -12.38
CA HIS A 34 11.73 4.93 -11.19
C HIS A 34 11.97 3.46 -10.82
N GLY A 35 11.38 2.53 -11.57
CA GLY A 35 11.48 1.10 -11.30
C GLY A 35 10.51 0.63 -10.20
N PRO A 36 10.75 -0.54 -9.60
CA PRO A 36 9.77 -1.21 -8.74
C PRO A 36 9.60 -0.57 -7.36
N VAL A 37 10.44 0.39 -6.96
CA VAL A 37 10.35 1.03 -5.64
C VAL A 37 10.43 2.53 -5.79
N PHE A 38 9.33 3.22 -5.48
CA PHE A 38 9.22 4.67 -5.60
C PHE A 38 8.17 5.22 -4.63
N ARG A 39 8.08 6.54 -4.55
CA ARG A 39 7.16 7.23 -3.65
C ARG A 39 6.09 8.00 -4.39
N VAL A 40 4.88 7.98 -3.81
CA VAL A 40 3.75 8.82 -4.21
C VAL A 40 3.23 9.57 -3.00
N LYS A 41 2.71 10.78 -3.23
CA LYS A 41 2.14 11.62 -2.19
C LYS A 41 0.75 12.08 -2.61
N LEU A 42 -0.27 11.38 -2.12
CA LEU A 42 -1.67 11.81 -2.31
C LEU A 42 -1.98 12.94 -1.32
N ALA A 43 -2.64 14.00 -1.79
CA ALA A 43 -3.03 15.10 -0.91
C ALA A 43 -3.91 14.61 0.24
N GLY A 44 -3.64 15.07 1.47
CA GLY A 44 -4.37 14.66 2.67
C GLY A 44 -3.96 13.31 3.26
N GLN A 45 -3.02 12.58 2.66
CA GLN A 45 -2.55 11.28 3.16
C GLN A 45 -1.06 11.29 3.49
N PRO A 46 -0.57 10.37 4.33
CA PRO A 46 0.86 10.10 4.49
C PRO A 46 1.54 9.82 3.14
N GLU A 47 2.86 9.97 3.08
CA GLU A 47 3.58 9.59 1.85
C GLU A 47 3.61 8.06 1.73
N TRP A 48 3.36 7.55 0.53
CA TRP A 48 3.31 6.12 0.27
C TRP A 48 4.59 5.67 -0.43
N VAL A 49 5.16 4.56 0.03
CA VAL A 49 6.20 3.83 -0.68
C VAL A 49 5.52 2.71 -1.45
N VAL A 50 5.59 2.76 -2.77
CA VAL A 50 5.09 1.72 -3.66
C VAL A 50 6.19 0.68 -3.82
N VAL A 51 5.85 -0.60 -3.55
CA VAL A 51 6.81 -1.70 -3.58
C VAL A 51 6.32 -2.78 -4.54
N GLY A 52 7.03 -2.92 -5.67
CA GLY A 52 6.83 -3.91 -6.72
C GLY A 52 7.96 -4.94 -6.83
N GLU A 53 9.00 -4.83 -5.99
CA GLU A 53 10.16 -5.73 -6.02
C GLU A 53 9.83 -7.05 -5.29
N PRO A 54 9.86 -8.22 -5.97
CA PRO A 54 9.45 -9.49 -5.37
C PRO A 54 10.14 -9.84 -4.05
N ALA A 55 11.43 -9.52 -3.89
CA ALA A 55 12.14 -9.78 -2.64
C ALA A 55 11.60 -8.94 -1.47
N LEU A 56 11.32 -7.66 -1.71
CA LEU A 56 10.77 -6.75 -0.70
C LEU A 56 9.31 -7.07 -0.37
N ILE A 57 8.52 -7.45 -1.38
CA ILE A 57 7.14 -7.93 -1.16
C ILE A 57 7.16 -9.13 -0.23
N ARG A 58 8.02 -10.13 -0.48
CA ARG A 58 8.15 -11.29 0.40
C ARG A 58 8.58 -10.91 1.81
N ALA A 59 9.44 -9.90 1.97
CA ALA A 59 9.84 -9.41 3.28
C ALA A 59 8.65 -8.78 4.02
N ILE A 60 7.93 -7.85 3.37
CA ILE A 60 6.75 -7.16 3.94
C ILE A 60 5.69 -8.17 4.40
N PHE A 61 5.38 -9.18 3.57
CA PHE A 61 4.38 -10.19 3.92
C PHE A 61 4.84 -11.22 4.97
N ARG A 62 6.14 -11.27 5.30
CA ARG A 62 6.68 -12.13 6.37
C ARG A 62 6.74 -11.42 7.72
N GLU A 63 6.63 -10.10 7.74
CA GLU A 63 6.63 -9.33 8.98
C GLU A 63 5.37 -9.58 9.82
N SER A 64 5.48 -9.34 11.12
CA SER A 64 4.33 -9.42 12.03
C SER A 64 3.49 -8.14 11.96
N ALA A 65 2.21 -8.26 12.32
CA ALA A 65 1.31 -7.12 12.46
C ALA A 65 1.75 -6.13 13.57
N ASP A 66 2.65 -6.56 14.47
CA ASP A 66 3.25 -5.69 15.49
C ASP A 66 4.31 -4.74 14.90
N THR A 67 4.86 -5.09 13.74
CA THR A 67 5.91 -4.33 13.04
C THR A 67 5.34 -3.57 11.84
N LEU A 68 4.51 -4.22 11.02
CA LEU A 68 3.83 -3.62 9.87
C LEU A 68 2.32 -3.75 10.02
N TYR A 69 1.64 -2.63 10.27
CA TYR A 69 0.19 -2.58 10.34
C TYR A 69 -0.43 -2.40 8.96
N GLY A 70 -1.40 -3.25 8.62
CA GLY A 70 -2.18 -3.11 7.40
C GLY A 70 -3.20 -1.98 7.50
N ASP A 71 -2.87 -0.80 6.98
CA ASP A 71 -3.79 0.33 6.91
C ASP A 71 -4.78 0.16 5.74
N SER A 72 -5.92 -0.47 6.04
CA SER A 72 -7.02 -0.65 5.09
C SER A 72 -8.37 -0.31 5.71
N ASP A 73 -8.38 0.53 6.75
CA ASP A 73 -9.58 0.88 7.50
C ASP A 73 -10.66 1.55 6.63
N ALA A 74 -10.26 2.30 5.61
CA ALA A 74 -11.18 2.87 4.63
C ALA A 74 -12.01 1.81 3.88
N LEU A 75 -11.50 0.58 3.74
CA LEU A 75 -12.22 -0.53 3.11
C LEU A 75 -13.27 -1.17 4.03
N LYS A 76 -13.25 -0.92 5.35
CA LYS A 76 -14.24 -1.48 6.29
C LYS A 76 -15.66 -1.05 5.96
N ALA A 77 -15.84 0.17 5.46
CA ALA A 77 -17.15 0.67 5.02
C ALA A 77 -17.73 -0.13 3.85
N PHE A 78 -16.88 -0.76 3.03
CA PHE A 78 -17.29 -1.55 1.87
C PHE A 78 -17.35 -3.05 2.14
N LEU A 79 -16.46 -3.56 2.99
CA LEU A 79 -16.28 -5.00 3.23
C LEU A 79 -16.85 -5.49 4.58
N GLY A 80 -17.28 -4.58 5.44
CA GLY A 80 -17.71 -4.85 6.81
C GLY A 80 -16.54 -4.91 7.80
N GLU A 81 -16.76 -4.43 9.03
CA GLU A 81 -15.73 -4.29 10.08
C GLU A 81 -15.03 -5.59 10.48
N HIS A 82 -15.62 -6.74 10.17
CA HIS A 82 -15.13 -8.05 10.57
C HIS A 82 -14.56 -8.88 9.42
N ALA A 83 -14.44 -8.31 8.22
CA ALA A 83 -13.83 -9.00 7.09
C ALA A 83 -12.44 -9.55 7.47
N ILE A 84 -12.10 -10.73 6.93
CA ILE A 84 -10.82 -11.40 7.23
C ILE A 84 -9.61 -10.52 6.93
N LEU A 85 -9.73 -9.61 5.96
CA LEU A 85 -8.72 -8.62 5.59
C LEU A 85 -8.25 -7.75 6.76
N PHE A 86 -9.14 -7.49 7.74
CA PHE A 86 -8.85 -6.63 8.91
C PHE A 86 -8.52 -7.43 10.18
N GLN A 87 -8.47 -8.76 10.09
CA GLN A 87 -8.12 -9.60 11.22
C GLN A 87 -6.61 -9.83 11.26
N ASN A 88 -6.04 -9.90 12.47
CA ASN A 88 -4.62 -10.19 12.69
C ASN A 88 -4.42 -11.42 13.59
N GLY A 89 -3.20 -11.97 13.55
CA GLY A 89 -2.75 -13.06 14.44
C GLY A 89 -3.64 -14.30 14.41
N GLU A 90 -3.94 -14.84 15.59
CA GLU A 90 -4.75 -16.06 15.76
C GLU A 90 -6.15 -15.96 15.14
N ARG A 91 -6.78 -14.78 15.22
CA ARG A 91 -8.12 -14.57 14.66
C ARG A 91 -8.07 -14.71 13.13
N HIS A 92 -7.08 -14.08 12.49
CA HIS A 92 -6.85 -14.25 11.06
C HIS A 92 -6.54 -15.71 10.68
N ARG A 93 -5.65 -16.38 11.43
CA ARG A 93 -5.27 -17.78 11.16
C ARG A 93 -6.47 -18.72 11.22
N ARG A 94 -7.36 -18.54 12.20
CA ARG A 94 -8.60 -19.32 12.31
C ARG A 94 -9.56 -19.03 11.16
N ALA A 95 -9.79 -17.76 10.83
CA ALA A 95 -10.68 -17.36 9.73
C ALA A 95 -10.20 -17.87 8.36
N ARG A 96 -8.88 -17.97 8.14
CA ARG A 96 -8.32 -18.43 6.86
C ARG A 96 -8.41 -19.95 6.67
N ARG A 97 -8.58 -20.74 7.73
CA ARG A 97 -8.67 -22.21 7.64
C ARG A 97 -9.98 -22.72 7.05
N VAL A 98 -11.01 -21.88 6.97
CA VAL A 98 -12.36 -22.26 6.53
C VAL A 98 -12.73 -21.68 5.15
N LEU A 99 -11.77 -21.04 4.47
CA LEU A 99 -11.86 -20.51 3.10
C LEU A 99 -10.93 -21.31 2.18
#